data_AF-A0A067N5D0-F1
#
_entry.id   AF-A0A067N5D0-F1
#
_cell.length_a   1.000
_cell.length_b   1.000
_cell.length_c   1.000
_cell.angle_alpha   90.00
_cell.angle_beta   90.00
_cell.angle_gamma   90.00
#
_symmetry.space_group_name_H-M   'P 1'
#
loop_
_entity.id
_entity.type
_entity.pdbx_description
1 polymer ?
#
loop_
_entity_poly.entity_id
_entity_poly.type
_entity_poly.pdbx_seq_one_letter_code
_entity_poly.pdbx_strand_id
1 'polypeptide(L)'
;NTAKIIRHMSYLVENDPTRRFVFGVTIEDVGMQLWYCDRSGYVTSERFNYIAVCILFFVHAFVSLACAKGHHLGFDASMTRISISEEKREDSIEIEVRERVFCTTRFLYNRYAHHVCGRGTRV
;
A
#
# COMPACT_ATOMS: atom_id res chain seq x y z
N ASN A 1 -0.44 -3.59 18.25
CA ASN A 1 -0.90 -4.06 16.92
C ASN A 1 -0.78 -2.95 15.86
N THR A 2 -1.30 -1.75 16.15
CA THR A 2 -1.30 -0.56 15.29
C THR A 2 0.03 -0.19 14.61
N ALA A 3 1.13 -0.10 15.37
CA ALA A 3 2.44 0.25 14.78
C ALA A 3 2.91 -0.76 13.73
N LYS A 4 2.55 -2.05 13.88
CA LYS A 4 2.89 -3.08 12.90
C LYS A 4 2.11 -2.87 11.61
N ILE A 5 0.78 -2.69 11.68
CA ILE A 5 -0.03 -2.52 10.47
C ILE A 5 0.35 -1.26 9.70
N ILE A 6 0.57 -0.13 10.40
CA ILE A 6 1.02 1.12 9.75
C ILE A 6 2.35 0.90 9.04
N ARG A 7 3.32 0.26 9.69
CA ARG A 7 4.61 -0.06 9.08
C ARG A 7 4.45 -0.94 7.84
N HIS A 8 3.63 -2.00 7.91
CA HIS A 8 3.41 -2.90 6.77
C HIS A 8 2.72 -2.19 5.60
N MET A 9 1.70 -1.36 5.85
CA MET A 9 1.04 -0.60 4.79
C MET A 9 1.98 0.43 4.15
N SER A 10 2.74 1.17 4.98
CA SER A 10 3.72 2.16 4.50
C SER A 10 4.79 1.47 3.64
N TYR A 11 5.29 0.31 4.11
CA TYR A 11 6.25 -0.51 3.36
C TYR A 11 5.71 -0.96 2.00
N LEU A 12 4.43 -1.34 1.91
CA LEU A 12 3.83 -1.75 0.64
C LEU A 12 3.74 -0.60 -0.36
N VAL A 13 3.36 0.60 0.09
CA VAL A 13 3.28 1.81 -0.77
C VAL A 13 4.69 2.28 -1.19
N GLU A 14 5.69 2.05 -0.34
CA GLU A 14 7.07 2.44 -0.57
C GLU A 14 7.79 1.55 -1.59
N ASN A 15 7.64 0.23 -1.47
CA ASN A 15 8.39 -0.72 -2.30
C ASN A 15 7.74 -0.97 -3.67
N ASP A 16 6.44 -0.71 -3.80
CA ASP A 16 5.73 -0.82 -5.06
C ASP A 16 5.38 0.57 -5.59
N PRO A 17 6.13 1.10 -6.57
CA PRO A 17 5.87 2.43 -7.11
C PRO A 17 4.51 2.51 -7.82
N THR A 18 3.95 1.37 -8.26
CA THR A 18 2.63 1.31 -8.91
C THR A 18 1.49 1.47 -7.90
N ARG A 19 1.78 1.42 -6.60
CA ARG A 19 0.79 1.49 -5.53
C ARG A 19 0.63 2.92 -5.03
N ARG A 20 -0.58 3.47 -5.19
CA ARG A 20 -1.00 4.81 -4.75
C ARG A 20 -1.51 4.81 -3.32
N PHE A 21 -2.26 3.77 -2.93
CA PHE A 21 -2.80 3.58 -1.59
C PHE A 21 -2.98 2.09 -1.27
N VAL A 22 -3.22 1.77 0.01
CA VAL A 22 -3.42 0.42 0.53
C VAL A 22 -4.53 0.43 1.58
N PHE A 23 -5.37 -0.60 1.55
CA PHE A 23 -6.31 -0.90 2.63
C PHE A 23 -5.72 -1.95 3.58
N GLY A 24 -5.96 -1.78 4.87
CA GLY A 24 -5.62 -2.74 5.90
C GLY A 24 -6.84 -3.03 6.78
N VAL A 25 -6.87 -4.20 7.40
CA VAL A 25 -7.91 -4.56 8.37
C VAL A 25 -7.24 -5.12 9.61
N THR A 26 -7.67 -4.66 10.79
CA THR A 26 -7.33 -5.30 12.07
C THR A 26 -8.59 -5.84 12.70
N ILE A 27 -8.55 -7.11 13.10
CA ILE A 27 -9.60 -7.78 13.85
C ILE A 27 -8.97 -8.23 15.17
N GLU A 28 -9.58 -7.85 16.28
CA GLU A 28 -9.20 -8.31 17.60
C GLU A 28 -10.47 -8.58 18.40
N ASP A 29 -10.63 -9.84 18.80
CA ASP A 29 -11.87 -10.38 19.36
C ASP A 29 -13.07 -10.07 18.43
N VAL A 30 -14.09 -9.38 18.92
CA VAL A 30 -15.27 -8.98 18.12
C VAL A 30 -15.14 -7.61 17.46
N GLY A 31 -14.02 -6.91 17.68
CA GLY A 31 -13.79 -5.55 17.19
C GLY A 31 -12.99 -5.52 15.91
N MET A 32 -13.49 -4.80 14.91
CA MET A 32 -12.80 -4.56 13.64
C MET A 32 -12.50 -3.08 13.44
N GLN A 33 -11.36 -2.80 12.79
CA GLN A 33 -11.03 -1.48 12.24
C GLN A 33 -10.55 -1.62 10.80
N LEU A 34 -10.99 -0.69 9.96
CA LEU A 34 -10.53 -0.53 8.59
C LEU A 34 -9.48 0.57 8.54
N TRP A 35 -8.40 0.32 7.80
CA TRP A 35 -7.28 1.21 7.63
C TRP A 35 -7.16 1.59 6.16
N TYR A 36 -6.84 2.85 5.92
CA TYR A 36 -6.45 3.39 4.63
C TYR A 36 -5.08 4.03 4.79
N CYS A 37 -4.17 3.77 3.85
CA CYS A 37 -2.83 4.36 3.85
C CYS A 37 -2.48 4.80 2.43
N ASP A 38 -2.03 6.05 2.27
CA ASP A 38 -1.48 6.57 1.02
C ASP A 38 -0.07 7.13 1.28
N ARG A 39 0.50 7.87 0.31
CA ARG A 39 1.81 8.52 0.50
C ARG A 39 1.77 9.74 1.41
N SER A 40 0.58 10.24 1.75
CA SER A 40 0.37 11.40 2.62
C SER A 40 0.26 10.98 4.09
N GLY A 41 -0.31 9.81 4.36
CA GLY A 41 -0.46 9.29 5.71
C GLY A 41 -1.38 8.07 5.80
N TYR A 42 -2.06 7.94 6.94
CA TYR A 42 -3.03 6.88 7.17
C TYR A 42 -4.28 7.42 7.88
N VAL A 43 -5.40 6.78 7.63
CA VAL A 43 -6.70 7.01 8.27
C VAL A 43 -7.19 5.65 8.78
N THR A 44 -7.82 5.65 9.94
CA THR A 44 -8.40 4.44 10.54
C THR A 44 -9.85 4.71 10.94
N SER A 45 -10.70 3.70 10.79
CA SER A 45 -12.08 3.78 11.28
C SER A 45 -12.10 3.66 12.80
N GLU A 46 -13.18 4.15 13.40
CA GLU A 46 -13.54 3.74 14.75
C GLU A 46 -13.68 2.21 14.82
N ARG A 47 -13.36 1.65 15.98
CA ARG A 47 -13.49 0.21 16.21
C ARG A 47 -14.96 -0.13 16.38
N PHE A 48 -15.47 -1.03 15.54
CA PHE A 48 -16.87 -1.45 15.58
C PHE A 48 -16.99 -2.95 15.83
N ASN A 49 -18.07 -3.36 16.51
CA ASN A 49 -18.37 -4.77 16.74
C ASN A 49 -19.01 -5.37 15.49
N TYR A 50 -18.26 -6.22 14.78
CA TYR A 50 -18.71 -6.78 13.50
C TYR A 50 -19.74 -7.90 13.68
N ILE A 51 -19.83 -8.52 14.86
CA ILE A 51 -20.80 -9.59 15.16
C ILE A 51 -22.15 -8.99 15.58
N ALA A 52 -22.13 -8.08 16.55
CA ALA A 52 -23.35 -7.62 17.21
C ALA A 52 -24.10 -6.54 16.42
N VAL A 53 -23.40 -5.75 15.60
CA VAL A 53 -23.98 -4.54 15.00
C VAL A 53 -23.96 -4.57 13.48
N CYS A 54 -22.97 -5.22 12.85
CA CYS A 54 -22.62 -4.93 11.46
C CYS A 54 -22.07 -6.11 10.64
N ILE A 55 -22.63 -7.32 10.78
CA ILE A 55 -22.12 -8.48 10.02
C ILE A 55 -22.28 -8.31 8.51
N LEU A 56 -23.35 -7.66 8.07
CA LEU A 56 -23.55 -7.33 6.65
C LEU A 56 -22.49 -6.36 6.14
N PHE A 57 -22.15 -5.32 6.91
CA PHE A 57 -21.09 -4.39 6.55
C PHE A 57 -19.73 -5.07 6.50
N PHE A 58 -19.45 -5.97 7.45
CA PHE A 58 -18.26 -6.80 7.47
C PHE A 58 -18.13 -7.60 6.17
N VAL A 59 -19.15 -8.43 5.86
CA VAL A 59 -19.15 -9.25 4.63
C VAL A 59 -19.04 -8.36 3.40
N HIS A 60 -19.80 -7.27 3.34
CA HIS A 60 -19.79 -6.34 2.23
C HIS A 60 -18.41 -5.70 2.01
N ALA A 61 -17.70 -5.33 3.07
CA ALA A 61 -16.35 -4.77 2.97
C ALA A 61 -15.37 -5.79 2.36
N PHE A 62 -15.37 -7.03 2.83
CA PHE A 62 -14.48 -8.08 2.31
C PHE A 62 -14.83 -8.47 0.87
N VAL A 63 -16.12 -8.61 0.55
CA VAL A 63 -16.58 -8.89 -0.82
C VAL A 63 -16.21 -7.74 -1.76
N SER A 64 -16.41 -6.49 -1.31
CA SER A 64 -16.02 -5.31 -2.09
C SER A 64 -14.52 -5.28 -2.38
N LEU A 65 -13.68 -5.59 -1.37
CA LEU A 65 -12.23 -5.67 -1.55
C LEU A 65 -11.82 -6.82 -2.47
N ALA A 66 -12.47 -7.99 -2.36
CA ALA A 66 -12.18 -9.16 -3.19
C ALA A 66 -12.60 -8.97 -4.66
N CYS A 67 -13.71 -8.27 -4.89
CA CYS A 67 -14.24 -8.00 -6.24
C CYS A 67 -13.74 -6.69 -6.85
N ALA A 68 -12.95 -5.89 -6.11
CA ALA A 68 -12.43 -4.62 -6.59
C ALA A 68 -11.40 -4.81 -7.71
N LYS A 69 -11.46 -3.93 -8.71
CA LYS A 69 -10.43 -3.84 -9.76
C LYS A 69 -9.14 -3.27 -9.15
N GLY A 70 -7.99 -3.56 -9.77
CA GLY A 70 -6.68 -3.11 -9.29
C GLY A 70 -6.62 -1.60 -8.96
N HIS A 71 -7.21 -0.74 -9.79
CA HIS A 71 -7.22 0.71 -9.52
C HIS A 71 -8.07 1.11 -8.31
N HIS A 72 -9.15 0.39 -8.00
CA HIS A 72 -9.90 0.58 -6.77
C HIS A 72 -9.13 0.09 -5.54
N LEU A 73 -8.17 -0.82 -5.72
CA LEU A 73 -7.26 -1.31 -4.68
C LEU A 73 -5.96 -0.50 -4.59
N GLY A 74 -5.86 0.60 -5.34
CA GLY A 74 -4.73 1.52 -5.28
C GLY A 74 -3.62 1.26 -6.28
N PHE A 75 -3.80 0.35 -7.25
CA PHE A 75 -2.83 0.16 -8.33
C PHE A 75 -3.02 1.19 -9.46
N ASP A 76 -1.93 1.80 -9.89
CA ASP A 76 -1.93 2.74 -11.01
C ASP A 76 -1.92 2.00 -12.35
N ALA A 77 -3.04 2.02 -13.07
CA ALA A 77 -3.14 1.38 -14.38
C ALA A 77 -2.25 2.01 -15.47
N SER A 78 -1.72 3.21 -15.25
CA SER A 78 -0.82 3.89 -16.19
C SER A 78 0.65 3.57 -15.98
N MET A 79 0.96 2.74 -14.97
CA MET A 79 2.31 2.46 -14.51
C MET A 79 2.54 0.97 -14.38
N THR A 80 3.60 0.46 -15.00
CA THR A 80 3.96 -0.96 -14.95
C THR A 80 5.36 -1.10 -14.40
N ARG A 81 5.55 -2.00 -13.44
CA ARG A 81 6.90 -2.34 -12.95
C ARG A 81 7.55 -3.32 -13.94
N ILE A 82 8.74 -2.97 -14.42
CA ILE A 82 9.54 -3.84 -15.28
C ILE A 82 10.42 -4.72 -14.38
N SER A 83 10.47 -6.03 -14.65
CA SER A 83 11.36 -6.95 -13.95
C SER A 83 12.82 -6.60 -14.25
N ILE A 84 13.58 -6.35 -13.21
CA ILE A 84 14.99 -5.96 -13.29
C ILE A 84 15.80 -7.19 -13.71
N SER A 85 16.63 -7.08 -14.75
CA SER A 85 17.58 -8.13 -15.14
C SER A 85 18.62 -8.36 -14.04
N GLU A 86 19.16 -9.58 -13.94
CA GLU A 86 20.11 -10.01 -12.88
C GLU A 86 21.39 -9.15 -12.78
N GLU A 87 21.69 -8.33 -13.80
CA GLU A 87 22.88 -7.48 -13.85
C GLU A 87 22.73 -6.11 -13.15
N LYS A 88 21.52 -5.70 -12.76
CA LYS A 88 21.28 -4.38 -12.15
C LYS A 88 21.26 -4.44 -10.62
N ARG A 89 21.66 -3.33 -9.99
CA ARG A 89 21.71 -3.17 -8.53
C ARG A 89 20.37 -3.58 -7.89
N GLU A 90 20.45 -4.32 -6.78
CA GLU A 90 19.33 -4.85 -5.98
C GLU A 90 18.26 -3.79 -5.63
N ASP A 91 18.65 -2.52 -5.61
CA ASP A 91 17.81 -1.37 -5.25
C ASP A 91 17.26 -0.55 -6.44
N SER A 92 17.59 -0.92 -7.69
CA SER A 92 17.11 -0.18 -8.87
C SER A 92 15.71 -0.63 -9.27
N ILE A 93 14.77 0.29 -9.39
CA ILE A 93 13.39 0.02 -9.82
C ILE A 93 13.18 0.65 -11.19
N GLU A 94 12.68 -0.16 -12.13
CA GLU A 94 12.28 0.29 -13.46
C GLU A 94 10.77 0.31 -13.59
N ILE A 95 10.28 1.43 -14.10
CA ILE A 95 8.87 1.73 -14.24
C ILE A 95 8.62 2.24 -15.65
N GLU A 96 7.62 1.66 -16.29
CA GLU A 96 7.07 2.21 -17.52
C GLU A 96 5.88 3.09 -17.16
N VAL A 97 5.88 4.33 -17.65
CA VAL A 97 4.76 5.25 -17.54
C VAL A 97 4.48 5.80 -18.93
N ARG A 98 3.33 5.43 -19.51
CA ARG A 98 2.89 5.93 -20.83
C ARG A 98 3.99 5.85 -21.91
N GLU A 99 4.52 4.65 -22.12
CA GLU A 99 5.57 4.34 -23.14
C GLU A 99 6.95 4.96 -22.85
N ARG A 100 7.15 5.54 -21.67
CA ARG A 100 8.47 6.01 -21.23
C ARG A 100 8.97 5.14 -20.08
N VAL A 101 10.19 4.65 -20.22
CA VAL A 101 10.86 3.89 -19.17
C VAL A 101 11.66 4.84 -18.30
N PHE A 102 11.43 4.76 -17.00
CA PHE A 102 12.20 5.46 -16.00
C PHE A 102 12.90 4.46 -15.09
N CYS A 103 14.14 4.76 -14.71
CA CYS A 103 14.98 3.90 -13.88
C CYS A 103 15.47 4.69 -12.68
N THR A 104 15.25 4.18 -11.47
CA THR A 104 15.79 4.85 -10.28
C THR A 104 17.31 4.73 -10.25
N THR A 105 18.00 5.85 -10.18
CA THR A 105 19.47 5.89 -10.21
C THR A 105 20.10 5.84 -8.82
N ARG A 106 19.46 6.53 -7.85
CA ARG A 106 19.92 6.60 -6.46
C ARG A 106 18.77 6.92 -5.51
N PHE A 107 18.87 6.46 -4.27
CA PHE A 107 18.07 7.02 -3.19
C PHE A 107 18.57 8.43 -2.87
N LEU A 108 17.66 9.41 -2.88
CA LEU A 108 17.90 10.73 -2.28
C LEU A 108 17.76 10.63 -0.76
N TYR A 109 16.89 9.71 -0.31
CA TYR A 109 16.59 9.55 1.09
C TYR A 109 16.05 8.15 1.39
N ASN A 110 16.58 7.50 2.43
CA ASN A 110 16.14 6.19 2.90
C ASN A 110 15.83 6.27 4.40
N ARG A 111 14.54 6.46 4.75
CA ARG A 111 14.07 6.43 6.13
C ARG A 111 13.71 4.99 6.47
N TYR A 112 14.51 4.34 7.33
CA TYR A 112 14.12 3.06 7.91
C TYR A 112 12.83 3.19 8.74
N ALA A 113 12.13 2.05 8.85
CA ALA A 113 10.96 1.59 9.63
C ALA A 113 10.18 2.48 10.64
N HIS A 114 10.64 3.69 10.98
CA HIS A 114 10.08 4.55 12.02
C HIS A 114 9.24 5.73 11.48
N HIS A 115 9.00 5.82 10.17
CA HIS A 115 8.32 6.96 9.58
C HIS A 115 7.23 6.57 8.59
N VAL A 116 6.21 7.43 8.53
CA VAL A 116 5.00 7.26 7.69
C VAL A 116 5.30 7.51 6.21
N CYS A 117 6.35 8.27 5.90
CA CYS A 117 6.78 8.56 4.53
C CYS A 117 7.90 7.60 4.10
N GLY A 118 7.76 7.00 2.92
CA GLY A 118 8.75 6.09 2.33
C GLY A 118 10.00 6.78 1.76
N ARG A 119 10.89 5.97 1.19
CA ARG A 119 12.10 6.38 0.45
C ARG A 119 11.82 7.45 -0.60
N GLY A 120 12.69 8.45 -0.64
CA GLY A 120 12.80 9.38 -1.76
C GLY A 120 13.80 8.86 -2.78
N THR A 121 13.37 8.53 -3.98
CA THR A 121 14.22 8.06 -5.08
C THR A 121 14.41 9.15 -6.14
N ARG A 122 15.60 9.18 -6.75
CA ARG A 122 15.84 9.97 -7.96
C ARG A 122 15.54 9.09 -9.18
N VAL A 123 14.70 9.63 -10.05
CA VAL A 123 14.25 9.04 -11.31
C VAL A 123 14.87 9.82 -12.46
#